data_AF-A0A7S6WQQ6-F1
#
_entry.id   AF-A0A7S6WQQ6-F1
#
_cell.length_a   1.000
_cell.length_b   1.000
_cell.length_c   1.000
_cell.angle_alpha   90.00
_cell.angle_beta   90.00
_cell.angle_gamma   90.00
#
_symmetry.space_group_name_H-M   'P 1'
#
loop_
_entity.id
_entity.type
_entity.pdbx_description
1 polymer ?
#
loop_
_entity_poly.entity_id
_entity_poly.type
_entity_poly.pdbx_seq_one_letter_code
_entity_poly.pdbx_strand_id
1 'polypeptide(L)'
;MNKPKIIAYSLLGIIAAGFLFVILFFLFFTIMEYRPKKLETVSINTESKNETVQSESSLKILSWNLGYCGLDAKNDFFYDGGKAVVARSKEAVLENFEFVKQTISKINADFNLLQEIDVKSKRSFYVPEKEMLQSYLGHL
;
A
#
# COMPACT_ATOMS: atom_id res chain seq x y z
N MET A 1 -21.17 -54.13 7.55
CA MET A 1 -21.74 -52.77 7.38
C MET A 1 -22.14 -52.59 5.92
N ASN A 2 -23.37 -52.18 5.63
CA ASN A 2 -23.89 -52.16 4.25
C ASN A 2 -23.12 -51.13 3.41
N LYS A 3 -22.57 -51.54 2.26
CA LYS A 3 -21.84 -50.69 1.29
C LYS A 3 -22.46 -49.29 1.06
N PRO A 4 -23.80 -49.13 0.89
CA PRO A 4 -24.39 -47.79 0.72
C PRO A 4 -24.25 -46.87 1.95
N LYS A 5 -24.21 -47.42 3.18
CA LYS A 5 -24.02 -46.63 4.40
C LYS A 5 -22.59 -46.11 4.52
N ILE A 6 -21.60 -46.91 4.10
CA ILE A 6 -20.19 -46.50 4.06
C ILE A 6 -20.02 -45.30 3.12
N ILE A 7 -20.58 -45.39 1.91
CA ILE A 7 -20.53 -44.32 0.92
C ILE A 7 -21.20 -43.04 1.46
N ALA A 8 -22.36 -43.15 2.09
CA ALA A 8 -23.07 -42.01 2.68
C ALA A 8 -22.26 -41.32 3.80
N TYR A 9 -21.64 -42.08 4.71
CA TYR A 9 -20.79 -41.51 5.76
C TYR A 9 -19.51 -40.87 5.20
N SER A 10 -18.91 -41.45 4.16
CA SER A 10 -17.76 -40.84 3.48
C SER A 10 -18.13 -39.51 2.81
N LEU A 11 -19.27 -39.44 2.13
CA LEU A 11 -19.78 -38.18 1.54
C LEU A 11 -20.07 -37.12 2.61
N LEU A 12 -20.71 -37.51 3.72
CA LEU A 12 -20.96 -36.60 4.84
C LEU A 12 -19.64 -36.09 5.45
N GLY A 13 -18.64 -36.96 5.59
CA GLY A 13 -17.31 -36.60 6.07
C GLY A 13 -16.60 -35.58 5.17
N ILE A 14 -16.70 -35.74 3.84
CA ILE A 14 -16.13 -34.79 2.87
C ILE A 14 -16.82 -33.43 2.97
N ILE A 15 -18.15 -33.41 3.06
CA ILE A 15 -18.91 -32.16 3.21
C ILE A 15 -18.53 -31.48 4.53
N ALA A 16 -18.48 -32.21 5.64
CA ALA A 16 -18.08 -31.68 6.94
C ALA A 16 -16.65 -31.13 6.93
N ALA A 17 -15.71 -31.82 6.28
CA ALA A 17 -14.33 -31.35 6.11
C ALA A 17 -14.27 -30.07 5.26
N GLY A 18 -15.05 -29.97 4.19
CA GLY A 18 -15.17 -28.77 3.37
C GLY A 18 -15.70 -27.58 4.15
N PHE A 19 -16.77 -27.78 4.95
CA PHE A 19 -17.29 -26.74 5.84
C PHE A 19 -16.26 -26.31 6.89
N LEU A 20 -15.58 -27.27 7.52
CA LEU A 20 -14.53 -26.98 8.49
C LEU A 20 -13.41 -26.15 7.85
N PHE A 21 -12.99 -26.49 6.64
CA PHE A 21 -11.97 -25.73 5.90
C PHE A 21 -12.42 -24.28 5.68
N VAL A 22 -13.65 -24.06 5.23
CA VAL A 22 -14.19 -22.70 5.01
C VAL A 22 -14.21 -21.90 6.32
N ILE A 23 -14.65 -22.50 7.42
CA ILE A 23 -14.66 -21.85 8.74
C ILE A 23 -13.24 -21.48 9.16
N LEU A 24 -12.29 -22.40 9.07
CA LEU A 24 -10.89 -22.16 9.43
C LEU A 24 -10.24 -21.11 8.55
N PHE A 25 -10.57 -21.09 7.25
CA PHE A 25 -10.10 -20.08 6.30
C PHE A 25 -10.55 -18.68 6.72
N PHE A 26 -11.85 -18.47 6.95
CA PHE A 26 -12.35 -17.16 7.39
C PHE A 26 -11.85 -16.78 8.78
N LEU A 27 -11.75 -17.74 9.70
CA LEU A 27 -11.19 -17.49 11.03
C LEU A 27 -9.73 -17.04 10.94
N PHE A 28 -8.92 -17.70 10.10
CA PHE A 28 -7.53 -17.31 9.87
C PHE A 28 -7.43 -15.87 9.37
N PHE A 29 -8.19 -15.50 8.33
CA PHE A 29 -8.17 -14.13 7.82
C PHE A 29 -8.69 -13.10 8.83
N THR A 30 -9.69 -13.46 9.63
CA THR A 30 -10.23 -12.56 10.67
C THR A 30 -9.22 -12.30 11.78
N ILE A 31 -8.42 -13.31 12.16
CA ILE A 31 -7.37 -13.18 13.17
C ILE A 31 -6.16 -12.40 12.63
N MET A 32 -5.80 -12.65 11.37
CA MET A 32 -4.64 -12.02 10.73
C MET A 32 -4.91 -10.59 10.24
N GLU A 33 -6.17 -10.17 10.19
CA GLU A 33 -6.56 -8.81 9.84
C GLU A 33 -5.94 -7.81 10.84
N TYR A 34 -5.05 -6.95 10.35
CA TYR A 34 -4.48 -5.88 11.17
C TYR A 34 -5.57 -4.89 11.55
N ARG A 35 -5.80 -4.74 12.86
CA ARG A 35 -6.75 -3.79 13.44
C ARG A 35 -5.99 -2.73 14.22
N PRO A 36 -5.71 -1.55 13.64
CA PRO A 36 -5.01 -0.49 14.35
C PRO A 36 -5.83 -0.05 15.56
N LYS A 37 -5.14 0.46 16.58
CA LYS A 37 -5.82 1.04 17.74
C LYS A 37 -6.52 2.33 17.33
N LYS A 38 -7.58 2.71 18.06
CA LYS A 38 -8.26 4.01 17.84
C LYS A 38 -7.32 5.21 17.98
N LEU A 39 -6.29 5.06 18.81
CA LEU A 39 -5.23 6.02 19.01
C LEU A 39 -3.90 5.29 18.93
N GLU A 40 -3.03 5.77 18.05
CA GLU A 40 -1.66 5.29 17.92
C GLU A 40 -0.71 6.47 18.08
N THR A 41 0.34 6.27 18.88
CA THR A 41 1.39 7.26 19.01
C THR A 41 2.25 7.20 17.76
N VAL A 42 2.27 8.28 16.99
CA VAL A 42 3.15 8.41 15.83
C VAL A 42 4.42 9.11 16.29
N SER A 43 5.57 8.52 16.00
CA SER A 43 6.86 9.18 16.18
C SER A 43 6.96 10.33 15.17
N ILE A 44 6.89 11.55 15.68
CA ILE A 44 7.18 12.75 14.87
C ILE A 44 8.70 12.87 14.79
N ASN A 45 9.23 12.98 13.58
CA ASN A 45 10.65 13.22 13.40
C ASN A 45 10.96 14.68 13.82
N THR A 46 11.49 14.87 15.02
CA THR A 46 11.62 16.20 15.69
C THR A 46 12.75 17.07 15.14
N GLU A 47 13.45 16.64 14.09
CA GLU A 47 14.46 17.46 13.40
C GLU A 47 13.83 18.58 12.56
N SER A 48 12.51 18.57 12.37
CA SER A 48 11.77 19.64 11.70
C SER A 48 11.82 20.95 12.48
N LYS A 49 12.05 22.06 11.76
CA LYS A 49 12.05 23.42 12.33
C LYS A 49 10.71 23.71 13.01
N ASN A 50 10.76 24.14 14.27
CA ASN A 50 9.60 24.72 14.95
C ASN A 50 9.35 26.13 14.38
N GLU A 51 8.60 26.21 13.29
CA GLU A 51 8.18 27.48 12.71
C GLU A 51 6.79 27.86 13.23
N THR A 52 6.69 29.04 13.84
CA THR A 52 5.41 29.61 14.26
C THR A 52 4.69 30.13 13.03
N VAL A 53 3.61 29.46 12.63
CA VAL A 53 2.72 29.93 11.56
C VAL A 53 1.98 31.17 12.05
N GLN A 54 2.05 32.28 11.30
CA GLN A 54 1.28 33.48 11.61
C GLN A 54 -0.18 33.30 11.19
N SER A 55 -1.13 33.82 11.97
CA SER A 55 -2.56 33.59 11.77
C SER A 55 -3.12 34.06 10.41
N GLU A 56 -2.37 34.88 9.65
CA GLU A 56 -2.79 35.41 8.34
C GLU A 56 -2.00 34.83 7.15
N SER A 57 -1.10 33.87 7.37
CA SER A 57 -0.40 33.23 6.25
C SER A 57 -1.26 32.16 5.58
N SER A 58 -1.36 32.21 4.25
CA SER A 58 -1.96 31.12 3.47
C SER A 58 -1.08 29.88 3.52
N LEU A 59 -1.66 28.73 3.84
CA LEU A 59 -0.97 27.44 3.80
C LEU A 59 -1.28 26.70 2.49
N LYS A 60 -0.25 26.16 1.86
CA LYS A 60 -0.34 25.27 0.71
C LYS A 60 -0.16 23.82 1.14
N ILE A 61 -1.15 22.99 0.83
CA ILE A 61 -1.14 21.56 1.12
C ILE A 61 -1.14 20.79 -0.20
N LEU A 62 -0.18 19.91 -0.38
CA LEU A 62 -0.18 18.90 -1.43
C LEU A 62 -0.76 17.61 -0.88
N SER A 63 -1.82 17.09 -1.50
CA SER A 63 -2.30 15.72 -1.26
C SER A 63 -2.17 14.95 -2.57
N TRP A 64 -1.38 13.88 -2.57
CA TRP A 64 -1.06 13.15 -3.79
C TRP A 64 -0.81 11.66 -3.55
N ASN A 65 -1.60 10.84 -4.22
CA ASN A 65 -1.33 9.42 -4.39
C ASN A 65 -0.33 9.22 -5.54
N LEU A 66 0.85 8.67 -5.23
CA LEU A 66 1.96 8.53 -6.17
C LEU A 66 1.81 7.30 -7.08
N GLY A 67 0.84 6.41 -6.81
CA GLY A 67 0.69 5.14 -7.52
C GLY A 67 1.96 4.31 -7.52
N TYR A 68 2.66 4.25 -6.37
CA TYR A 68 3.95 3.55 -6.17
C TYR A 68 4.98 3.81 -7.27
N CYS A 69 4.95 5.04 -7.81
CA CYS A 69 5.76 5.47 -8.96
C CYS A 69 5.68 4.51 -10.17
N GLY A 70 4.67 3.63 -10.24
CA GLY A 70 4.56 2.53 -11.20
C GLY A 70 3.33 2.60 -12.09
N LEU A 71 2.39 3.50 -11.77
CA LEU A 71 1.12 3.70 -12.47
C LEU A 71 1.17 4.86 -13.48
N ASP A 72 2.24 4.97 -14.26
CA ASP A 72 2.26 5.94 -15.37
C ASP A 72 1.28 5.56 -16.48
N ALA A 73 0.98 6.51 -17.37
CA ALA A 73 0.03 6.31 -18.48
C ALA A 73 0.43 5.20 -19.47
N LYS A 74 1.67 4.68 -19.41
CA LYS A 74 2.15 3.58 -20.24
C LYS A 74 2.03 2.22 -19.53
N ASN A 75 1.67 2.21 -18.25
CA ASN A 75 1.54 0.99 -17.47
C ASN A 75 0.25 0.23 -17.83
N ASP A 76 0.34 -1.09 -17.89
CA ASP A 76 -0.80 -1.96 -18.23
C ASP A 76 -1.66 -2.26 -16.99
N PHE A 77 -2.16 -1.22 -16.32
CA PHE A 77 -2.80 -1.38 -15.00
C PHE A 77 -4.18 -2.02 -15.09
N PHE A 78 -4.43 -3.03 -14.25
CA PHE A 78 -5.66 -3.83 -14.35
C PHE A 78 -6.96 -3.06 -14.05
N TYR A 79 -6.93 -2.03 -13.19
CA TYR A 79 -8.10 -1.19 -12.96
C TYR A 79 -8.43 -0.29 -14.17
N ASP A 80 -7.47 -0.04 -15.05
CA ASP A 80 -7.64 0.75 -16.28
C ASP A 80 -7.94 -0.13 -17.50
N GLY A 81 -8.28 -1.42 -17.29
CA GLY A 81 -8.56 -2.39 -18.34
C GLY A 81 -7.34 -3.19 -18.82
N GLY A 82 -6.18 -2.98 -18.19
CA GLY A 82 -4.96 -3.75 -18.42
C GLY A 82 -4.94 -5.11 -17.71
N LYS A 83 -3.75 -5.72 -17.61
CA LYS A 83 -3.57 -7.05 -16.99
C LYS A 83 -2.56 -7.10 -15.85
N ALA A 84 -1.85 -6.01 -15.60
CA ALA A 84 -0.75 -5.95 -14.64
C ALA A 84 -1.09 -5.10 -13.41
N VAL A 85 -0.48 -5.48 -12.29
CA VAL A 85 -0.35 -4.66 -11.07
C VAL A 85 1.10 -4.22 -10.89
N VAL A 86 2.03 -4.88 -11.57
CA VAL A 86 3.46 -4.59 -11.50
C VAL A 86 3.76 -3.48 -12.50
N ALA A 87 4.60 -2.53 -12.11
CA ALA A 87 5.10 -1.50 -13.01
C ALA A 87 5.76 -2.12 -14.26
N ARG A 88 5.79 -1.39 -15.37
CA ARG A 88 6.37 -1.85 -16.64
C ARG A 88 7.87 -2.18 -16.56
N SER A 89 8.65 -1.50 -15.73
CA SER A 89 10.05 -1.83 -15.44
C SER A 89 10.56 -1.11 -14.19
N LYS A 90 11.73 -1.50 -13.67
CA LYS A 90 12.38 -0.81 -12.54
C LYS A 90 12.80 0.61 -12.94
N GLU A 91 13.27 0.79 -14.16
CA GLU A 91 13.72 2.07 -14.72
C GLU A 91 12.55 3.05 -14.80
N ALA A 92 11.35 2.57 -15.17
CA ALA A 92 10.14 3.38 -15.16
C ALA A 92 9.80 3.90 -13.75
N VAL A 93 9.92 3.04 -12.74
CA VAL A 93 9.69 3.43 -11.33
C VAL A 93 10.67 4.53 -10.92
N LEU A 94 11.96 4.39 -11.28
CA LEU A 94 12.97 5.40 -10.97
C LEU A 94 12.75 6.72 -11.75
N GLU A 95 12.37 6.64 -13.02
CA GLU A 95 12.02 7.80 -13.86
C GLU A 95 10.84 8.58 -13.26
N ASN A 96 9.77 7.87 -12.92
CA ASN A 96 8.59 8.46 -12.28
C ASN A 96 8.93 9.03 -10.90
N PHE A 97 9.80 8.38 -10.13
CA PHE A 97 10.27 8.90 -8.85
C PHE A 97 11.03 10.23 -9.00
N GLU A 98 11.89 10.36 -10.03
CA GLU A 98 12.55 11.64 -10.33
C GLU A 98 11.53 12.74 -10.69
N PHE A 99 10.49 12.39 -11.46
CA PHE A 99 9.40 13.32 -11.77
C PHE A 99 8.62 13.74 -10.52
N VAL A 100 8.34 12.81 -9.61
CA VAL A 100 7.69 13.09 -8.32
C VAL A 100 8.52 14.08 -7.51
N LYS A 101 9.83 13.85 -7.37
CA LYS A 101 10.74 14.78 -6.66
C LYS A 101 10.67 16.20 -7.23
N GLN A 102 10.84 16.32 -8.55
CA GLN A 102 10.79 17.61 -9.24
C GLN A 102 9.44 18.31 -9.05
N THR A 103 8.35 17.54 -9.10
CA THR A 103 6.98 18.05 -8.92
C THR A 103 6.77 18.57 -7.50
N ILE A 104 7.19 17.82 -6.49
CA ILE A 104 7.08 18.26 -5.08
C ILE A 104 7.88 19.55 -4.86
N SER A 105 9.12 19.64 -5.33
CA SER A 105 9.92 20.87 -5.23
C SER A 105 9.29 22.05 -5.99
N LYS A 106 8.72 21.81 -7.17
CA LYS A 106 8.07 22.87 -7.96
C LYS A 106 6.80 23.38 -7.28
N ILE A 107 6.00 22.48 -6.70
CA ILE A 107 4.78 22.85 -5.98
C ILE A 107 5.14 23.63 -4.72
N ASN A 108 6.23 23.24 -4.04
CA ASN A 108 6.75 23.86 -2.82
C ASN A 108 5.62 24.09 -1.79
N ALA A 109 4.93 23.00 -1.45
CA ALA A 109 3.87 23.02 -0.44
C ALA A 109 4.46 23.03 0.97
N ASP A 110 3.75 23.68 1.89
CA ASP A 110 4.10 23.69 3.32
C ASP A 110 3.88 22.31 3.94
N PHE A 111 2.86 21.57 3.46
CA PHE A 111 2.58 20.20 3.88
C PHE A 111 2.43 19.28 2.68
N ASN A 112 3.09 18.12 2.72
CA ASN A 112 3.00 17.07 1.71
C ASN A 112 2.35 15.82 2.31
N LEU A 113 1.15 15.49 1.87
CA LEU A 113 0.38 14.31 2.24
C LEU A 113 0.46 13.32 1.08
N LEU A 114 1.37 12.35 1.17
CA LEU A 114 1.70 11.44 0.08
C LEU A 114 1.19 10.02 0.37
N GLN A 115 0.58 9.37 -0.61
CA GLN A 115 0.03 8.01 -0.51
C GLN A 115 0.62 7.06 -1.54
N GLU A 116 0.43 5.76 -1.31
CA GLU A 116 0.96 4.66 -2.13
C GLU A 116 2.47 4.74 -2.36
N ILE A 117 3.22 5.05 -1.29
CA ILE A 117 4.68 4.94 -1.28
C ILE A 117 5.04 3.49 -0.94
N ASP A 118 5.68 2.78 -1.86
CA ASP A 118 6.04 1.38 -1.61
C ASP A 118 7.29 1.23 -0.72
N VAL A 119 7.29 0.17 0.08
CA VAL A 119 8.45 -0.28 0.88
C VAL A 119 8.89 -1.65 0.35
N LYS A 120 9.85 -1.64 -0.58
CA LYS A 120 10.43 -2.86 -1.18
C LYS A 120 9.36 -3.85 -1.68
N SER A 121 8.34 -3.36 -2.37
CA SER A 121 7.29 -4.21 -2.92
C SER A 121 7.70 -4.81 -4.26
N LYS A 122 7.20 -6.01 -4.57
CA LYS A 122 7.40 -6.63 -5.89
C LYS A 122 6.83 -5.77 -7.03
N ARG A 123 5.71 -5.07 -6.79
CA ARG A 123 5.01 -4.29 -7.83
C ARG A 123 5.80 -3.06 -8.31
N SER A 124 6.73 -2.58 -7.49
CA SER A 124 7.65 -1.47 -7.75
C SER A 124 9.11 -1.95 -7.87
N PHE A 125 9.34 -3.22 -8.23
CA PHE A 125 10.69 -3.79 -8.39
C PHE A 125 11.60 -3.66 -7.15
N TYR A 126 11.00 -3.72 -5.97
CA TYR A 126 11.67 -3.59 -4.68
C TYR A 126 12.41 -2.25 -4.52
N VAL A 127 12.02 -1.21 -5.28
CA VAL A 127 12.54 0.14 -5.09
C VAL A 127 12.12 0.63 -3.70
N PRO A 128 13.07 1.13 -2.87
CA PRO A 128 12.78 1.62 -1.53
C PRO A 128 12.30 3.07 -1.58
N GLU A 129 11.10 3.30 -2.13
CA GLU A 129 10.57 4.65 -2.38
C GLU A 129 10.47 5.48 -1.10
N LYS A 130 10.07 4.84 0.01
CA LYS A 130 9.98 5.50 1.32
C LYS A 130 11.33 6.06 1.75
N GLU A 131 12.38 5.24 1.73
CA GLU A 131 13.72 5.65 2.13
C GLU A 131 14.31 6.71 1.18
N MET A 132 14.06 6.57 -0.13
CA MET A 132 14.49 7.56 -1.13
C MET A 132 13.81 8.91 -0.92
N LEU A 133 12.51 8.91 -0.63
CA LEU A 133 11.72 10.12 -0.40
C LEU A 133 12.09 10.79 0.93
N GLN A 134 12.30 10.00 1.99
CA GLN A 134 12.86 10.45 3.26
C GLN A 134 14.19 11.17 3.07
N SER A 135 15.12 10.55 2.33
CA SER A 135 16.43 11.15 2.04
C SER A 135 16.32 12.43 1.21
N TYR A 136 15.31 12.55 0.35
CA TYR A 136 15.13 13.71 -0.52
C TYR A 136 14.50 14.90 0.19
N LEU A 137 13.42 14.66 0.95
CA LEU A 137 12.68 15.71 1.66
C LEU A 137 13.38 16.17 2.94
N GLY A 138 14.48 15.55 3.30
CA GLY A 138 15.22 15.83 4.53
C GLY A 138 14.57 15.17 5.75
N HIS A 139 13.24 15.06 5.83
CA HIS A 139 12.52 14.43 6.94
C HIS A 139 11.15 13.89 6.50
N LEU A 140 10.87 12.60 6.76
CA LEU A 140 9.54 12.00 6.98
C LEU A 140 9.62 11.12 8.22
#